data_AF-A0A9E4TUN4-F1
#
_entry.id   AF-A0A9E4TUN4-F1
#
_cell.length_a   1.000
_cell.length_b   1.000
_cell.length_c   1.000
_cell.angle_alpha   90.00
_cell.angle_beta   90.00
_cell.angle_gamma   90.00
#
_symmetry.space_group_name_H-M   'P 1'
#
loop_
_entity.id
_entity.type
_entity.pdbx_description
1 polymer ?
#
loop_
_entity_poly.entity_id
_entity_poly.type
_entity_poly.pdbx_seq_one_letter_code
_entity_poly.pdbx_strand_id
1 'polypeptide(L)'
;MNQTTSYEPNPEPMDPQAEPWVAEIMRETLKLRDASLVICRPKLIIEFKTEDLGRGLQYFTHDGHETWQIGEFRGHHCHVNLDSIEQVVFEAAPVTCQGGRLNYTVWFMVGWECENPFRKGGYLSVTLNSPYTKAGDPRHEVIDPVIDLYRHYQDHQHVHAEEGFLQAMTQAHPLQ
;
A
#
# COMPACT_ATOMS: atom_id res chain seq x y z
N MET A 1 6.31 -3.27 40.33
CA MET A 1 5.85 -2.00 39.73
C MET A 1 5.25 -2.36 38.40
N ASN A 2 3.92 -2.48 38.34
CA ASN A 2 3.21 -2.80 37.09
C ASN A 2 2.89 -1.48 36.40
N GLN A 3 3.47 -1.25 35.21
CA GLN A 3 3.00 -0.20 34.32
C GLN A 3 1.67 -0.66 33.73
N THR A 4 0.58 -0.08 34.23
CA THR A 4 -0.71 -0.06 33.56
C THR A 4 -0.56 0.65 32.23
N THR A 5 -0.64 -0.09 31.13
CA THR A 5 -0.87 0.45 29.79
C THR A 5 -2.25 1.09 29.79
N SER A 6 -2.32 2.42 29.89
CA SER A 6 -3.56 3.16 29.71
C SER A 6 -3.98 3.03 28.24
N TYR A 7 -5.07 2.29 28.02
CA TYR A 7 -5.77 2.26 26.75
C TYR A 7 -6.43 3.65 26.59
N GLU A 8 -5.86 4.50 25.75
CA GLU A 8 -6.45 5.79 25.42
C GLU A 8 -7.70 5.60 24.54
N PRO A 9 -8.74 6.43 24.71
CA PRO A 9 -10.00 6.28 24.00
C PRO A 9 -9.83 6.50 22.49
N ASN A 10 -10.69 5.82 21.71
CA ASN A 10 -10.73 5.98 20.25
C ASN A 10 -10.86 7.46 19.87
N PRO A 11 -10.08 7.95 18.88
CA PRO A 11 -10.28 9.29 18.35
C PRO A 11 -11.69 9.40 17.76
N GLU A 12 -12.32 10.55 17.97
CA GLU A 12 -13.55 10.89 17.26
C GLU A 12 -13.30 10.80 15.75
N PRO A 13 -14.25 10.29 14.96
CA PRO A 13 -14.10 10.25 13.52
C PRO A 13 -13.90 11.67 13.00
N MET A 14 -12.84 11.86 12.22
CA MET A 14 -12.65 13.10 11.44
C MET A 14 -13.90 13.38 10.61
N ASP A 15 -14.16 14.67 10.37
CA ASP A 15 -15.09 15.08 9.31
C ASP A 15 -14.62 14.45 7.98
N PRO A 16 -15.46 13.67 7.28
CA PRO A 16 -15.12 13.09 5.98
C PRO A 16 -14.66 14.12 4.94
N GLN A 17 -14.98 15.41 5.11
CA GLN A 17 -14.47 16.49 4.25
C GLN A 17 -13.03 16.92 4.54
N ALA A 18 -12.44 16.52 5.67
CA ALA A 18 -11.07 16.83 6.07
C ALA A 18 -10.06 15.70 5.76
N GLU A 19 -10.55 14.54 5.31
CA GLU A 19 -9.69 13.39 5.06
C GLU A 19 -8.95 13.50 3.71
N PRO A 20 -7.63 13.23 3.67
CA PRO A 20 -6.88 13.22 2.40
C PRO A 20 -7.47 12.20 1.43
N TRP A 21 -7.59 12.58 0.15
CA TRP A 21 -8.21 11.76 -0.90
C TRP A 21 -7.65 10.33 -1.01
N VAL A 22 -6.38 10.14 -0.64
CA VAL A 22 -5.66 8.87 -0.74
C VAL A 22 -5.91 7.92 0.43
N ALA A 23 -6.52 8.41 1.53
CA ALA A 23 -6.63 7.63 2.76
C ALA A 23 -7.43 6.33 2.56
N GLU A 24 -8.54 6.38 1.82
CA GLU A 24 -9.34 5.19 1.54
C GLU A 24 -8.58 4.19 0.66
N ILE A 25 -7.97 4.65 -0.43
CA ILE A 25 -7.14 3.81 -1.31
C ILE A 25 -6.03 3.13 -0.50
N MET A 26 -5.37 3.87 0.39
CA MET A 26 -4.34 3.30 1.26
C MET A 26 -4.91 2.25 2.23
N ARG A 27 -6.05 2.50 2.87
CA ARG A 27 -6.71 1.51 3.72
C ARG A 27 -7.03 0.23 2.97
N GLU A 28 -7.55 0.33 1.75
CA GLU A 28 -7.87 -0.85 0.94
C GLU A 28 -6.62 -1.58 0.46
N THR A 29 -5.61 -0.84 0.02
CA THR A 29 -4.32 -1.40 -0.38
C THR A 29 -3.66 -2.18 0.78
N LEU A 30 -3.74 -1.65 2.01
CA LEU A 30 -3.19 -2.31 3.20
C LEU A 30 -3.97 -3.57 3.61
N LYS A 31 -5.16 -3.83 3.05
CA LYS A 31 -5.92 -5.07 3.26
C LYS A 31 -5.53 -6.18 2.27
N LEU A 32 -4.71 -5.89 1.26
CA LEU A 32 -4.25 -6.89 0.30
C LEU A 32 -3.52 -8.01 1.04
N ARG A 33 -3.95 -9.25 0.80
CA ARG A 33 -3.39 -10.45 1.44
C ARG A 33 -2.07 -10.83 0.80
N ASP A 34 -1.23 -11.51 1.56
CA ASP A 34 0.08 -11.97 1.08
C ASP A 34 0.89 -10.84 0.42
N ALA A 35 0.84 -9.66 1.03
CA ALA A 35 1.48 -8.45 0.55
C ALA A 35 2.36 -7.84 1.64
N SER A 36 3.26 -6.96 1.23
CA SER A 36 4.12 -6.19 2.12
C SER A 36 3.96 -4.70 1.84
N LEU A 37 3.79 -3.91 2.90
CA LEU A 37 4.12 -2.49 2.88
C LEU A 37 5.64 -2.35 2.83
N VAL A 38 6.15 -1.64 1.82
CA VAL A 38 7.58 -1.50 1.56
C VAL A 38 7.98 -0.03 1.59
N ILE A 39 9.04 0.27 2.34
CA ILE A 39 9.73 1.55 2.32
C ILE A 39 11.17 1.29 1.89
N CYS A 40 11.51 1.73 0.68
CA CYS A 40 12.83 1.53 0.09
C CYS A 40 13.60 2.85 -0.02
N ARG A 41 14.85 2.84 0.46
CA ARG A 41 15.79 3.97 0.48
C ARG A 41 17.18 3.47 0.07
N PRO A 42 18.17 4.36 -0.13
CA PRO A 42 19.52 3.91 -0.46
C PRO A 42 20.06 2.99 0.63
N LYS A 43 20.41 1.74 0.23
CA LYS A 43 20.97 0.70 1.11
C LYS A 43 20.03 0.19 2.21
N LEU A 44 18.73 0.51 2.15
CA LEU A 44 17.75 0.08 3.16
C LEU A 44 16.41 -0.27 2.50
N ILE A 45 15.89 -1.43 2.87
CA ILE A 45 14.52 -1.84 2.59
C ILE A 45 13.90 -2.24 3.91
N ILE A 46 12.74 -1.67 4.21
CA ILE A 46 11.90 -2.06 5.34
C ILE A 46 10.61 -2.61 4.77
N GLU A 47 10.24 -3.82 5.19
CA GLU A 47 9.01 -4.49 4.76
C GLU A 47 8.19 -4.91 5.97
N PHE A 48 6.90 -4.59 5.95
CA PHE A 48 5.93 -5.05 6.92
C PHE A 48 4.87 -5.88 6.19
N LYS A 49 4.61 -7.10 6.66
CA LYS A 49 3.48 -7.87 6.13
C LYS A 49 2.18 -7.13 6.43
N THR A 50 1.35 -6.95 5.41
CA THR A 50 0.06 -6.26 5.54
C THR A 50 -0.84 -6.93 6.58
N GLU A 51 -0.80 -8.26 6.67
CA GLU A 51 -1.54 -9.05 7.68
C GLU A 51 -1.11 -8.76 9.13
N ASP A 52 0.10 -8.24 9.35
CA ASP A 52 0.63 -7.92 10.67
C ASP A 52 0.38 -6.45 11.08
N LEU A 53 -0.27 -5.63 10.22
CA LEU A 53 -0.48 -4.19 10.45
C LEU A 53 -1.69 -3.87 11.34
N GLY A 54 -2.30 -4.85 12.00
CA GLY A 54 -3.39 -4.62 12.96
C GLY A 54 -4.57 -3.87 12.34
N ARG A 55 -4.78 -2.62 12.77
CA ARG A 55 -5.89 -1.77 12.29
C ARG A 55 -5.59 -1.05 10.97
N GLY A 56 -4.39 -1.18 10.42
CA GLY A 56 -3.99 -0.56 9.15
C GLY A 56 -3.78 0.95 9.30
N LEU A 57 -4.33 1.74 8.39
CA LEU A 57 -4.20 3.20 8.41
C LEU A 57 -5.22 3.86 9.36
N GLN A 58 -4.71 4.64 10.31
CA GLN A 58 -5.51 5.38 11.28
C GLN A 58 -5.00 6.82 11.43
N TYR A 59 -5.91 7.71 11.78
CA TYR A 59 -5.58 9.07 12.18
C TYR A 59 -5.51 9.15 13.71
N PHE A 60 -4.49 9.85 14.22
CA PHE A 60 -4.30 10.06 15.64
C PHE A 60 -4.04 11.53 15.96
N THR A 61 -4.60 11.96 17.08
CA THR A 61 -4.29 13.24 17.71
C THR A 61 -3.71 12.97 19.10
N HIS A 62 -2.49 13.44 19.37
CA HIS A 62 -1.85 13.30 20.67
C HIS A 62 -1.12 14.59 21.04
N ASP A 63 -1.41 15.16 22.21
CA ASP A 63 -0.86 16.43 22.68
C ASP A 63 -0.97 17.59 21.66
N GLY A 64 -2.06 17.63 20.90
CA GLY A 64 -2.28 18.64 19.85
C GLY A 64 -1.49 18.41 18.56
N HIS A 65 -0.77 17.30 18.45
CA HIS A 65 -0.14 16.84 17.22
C HIS A 65 -1.03 15.85 16.50
N GLU A 66 -1.19 16.06 15.19
CA GLU A 66 -2.02 15.25 14.32
C GLU A 66 -1.14 14.43 13.38
N THR A 67 -1.42 13.14 13.24
CA THR A 67 -0.60 12.27 12.41
C THR A 67 -1.36 11.06 11.90
N TRP A 68 -1.08 10.68 10.65
CA TRP A 68 -1.52 9.41 10.09
C TRP A 68 -0.52 8.32 10.42
N GLN A 69 -1.02 7.16 10.82
CA GLN A 69 -0.23 6.02 11.25
C GLN A 69 -0.69 4.75 10.56
N ILE A 70 0.26 3.91 10.14
CA ILE A 70 0.02 2.56 9.65
C ILE A 70 0.45 1.57 10.73
N GLY A 71 -0.49 0.76 11.22
CA GLY A 71 -0.31 -0.18 12.33
C GLY A 71 -1.58 -0.34 13.17
N GLU A 72 -1.51 -0.80 14.42
CA GLU A 72 -0.33 -1.17 15.20
C GLU A 72 0.25 -2.54 14.82
N PHE A 73 1.59 -2.66 14.89
CA PHE A 73 2.32 -3.94 14.85
C PHE A 73 3.14 -4.06 16.14
N ARG A 74 2.63 -4.84 17.11
CA ARG A 74 3.28 -5.07 18.42
C ARG A 74 3.66 -3.77 19.17
N GLY A 75 2.77 -2.78 19.16
CA GLY A 75 2.97 -1.49 19.83
C GLY A 75 3.84 -0.49 19.06
N HIS A 76 4.19 -0.80 17.81
CA HIS A 76 4.86 0.12 16.88
C HIS A 76 3.95 0.46 15.70
N HIS A 77 4.25 1.59 15.04
CA HIS A 77 3.53 2.08 13.87
C HIS A 77 4.47 2.87 12.96
N CYS A 78 4.08 3.02 11.70
CA CYS A 78 4.74 3.90 10.74
C CYS A 78 3.93 5.19 10.61
N HIS A 79 4.55 6.34 10.87
CA HIS A 79 3.92 7.63 10.56
C HIS A 79 4.06 7.93 9.07
N VAL A 80 2.99 8.43 8.48
CA VAL A 80 2.92 8.79 7.06
C VAL A 80 2.29 10.17 6.93
N ASN A 81 2.77 10.97 5.98
CA ASN A 81 2.07 12.19 5.58
C ASN A 81 1.26 11.89 4.30
N LEU A 82 -0.06 11.81 4.42
CA LEU A 82 -0.92 11.48 3.28
C LEU A 82 -1.08 12.64 2.29
N ASP A 83 -1.03 13.89 2.76
CA ASP A 83 -1.14 15.08 1.91
C ASP A 83 0.05 15.27 0.98
N SER A 84 1.15 14.57 1.26
CA SER A 84 2.32 14.51 0.39
C SER A 84 2.08 13.71 -0.88
N ILE A 85 1.13 12.77 -0.86
CA ILE A 85 0.91 11.82 -1.95
C ILE A 85 0.13 12.51 -3.07
N GLU A 86 0.76 12.61 -4.23
CA GLU A 86 0.21 13.26 -5.41
C GLU A 86 -0.39 12.26 -6.41
N GLN A 87 0.08 11.01 -6.40
CA GLN A 87 -0.40 9.96 -7.30
C GLN A 87 -0.38 8.57 -6.63
N VAL A 88 -1.28 7.70 -7.08
CA VAL A 88 -1.22 6.26 -6.83
C VAL A 88 -1.02 5.55 -8.16
N VAL A 89 0.00 4.70 -8.26
CA VAL A 89 0.36 4.01 -9.50
C VAL A 89 0.34 2.50 -9.31
N PHE A 90 -0.49 1.82 -10.10
CA PHE A 90 -0.56 0.36 -10.18
C PHE A 90 0.44 -0.15 -11.20
N GLU A 91 1.31 -1.06 -10.80
CA GLU A 91 2.38 -1.60 -11.63
C GLU A 91 2.34 -3.13 -11.60
N ALA A 92 2.54 -3.76 -12.76
CA ALA A 92 2.91 -5.17 -12.86
C ALA A 92 4.20 -5.26 -13.68
N ALA A 93 5.30 -5.68 -13.04
CA ALA A 93 6.62 -5.71 -13.66
C ALA A 93 7.36 -7.02 -13.33
N PRO A 94 8.17 -7.56 -14.26
CA PRO A 94 8.93 -8.78 -14.01
C PRO A 94 10.01 -8.54 -12.95
N VAL A 95 10.07 -9.39 -11.92
CA VAL A 95 11.09 -9.31 -10.87
C VAL A 95 11.91 -10.60 -10.75
N THR A 96 13.20 -10.46 -10.48
CA THR A 96 14.13 -11.60 -10.39
C THR A 96 13.79 -12.55 -9.25
N CYS A 97 13.33 -12.03 -8.11
CA CYS A 97 12.94 -12.83 -6.95
C CYS A 97 11.74 -13.76 -7.21
N GLN A 98 10.93 -13.48 -8.24
CA GLN A 98 9.80 -14.31 -8.67
C GLN A 98 10.12 -15.12 -9.95
N GLY A 99 11.42 -15.27 -10.27
CA GLY A 99 11.87 -16.01 -11.46
C GLY A 99 11.54 -15.30 -12.77
N GLY A 100 11.50 -13.96 -12.77
CA GLY A 100 11.18 -13.14 -13.94
C GLY A 100 9.67 -13.00 -14.22
N ARG A 101 8.81 -13.51 -13.32
CA ARG A 101 7.36 -13.32 -13.40
C ARG A 101 6.93 -11.94 -12.88
N LEU A 102 5.70 -11.55 -13.21
CA LEU A 102 5.13 -10.25 -12.83
C LEU A 102 4.90 -10.20 -11.32
N ASN A 103 5.47 -9.17 -10.69
CA ASN A 103 5.05 -8.74 -9.37
C ASN A 103 4.12 -7.54 -9.51
N TYR A 104 3.06 -7.52 -8.70
CA TYR A 104 2.07 -6.46 -8.68
C TYR A 104 2.34 -5.54 -7.50
N THR A 105 2.46 -4.24 -7.77
CA THR A 105 2.81 -3.23 -6.78
C THR A 105 1.90 -2.02 -6.92
N VAL A 106 1.37 -1.55 -5.80
CA VAL A 106 0.68 -0.27 -5.69
C VAL A 106 1.65 0.73 -5.10
N TRP A 107 2.04 1.72 -5.89
CA TRP A 107 2.97 2.78 -5.50
C TRP A 107 2.22 4.01 -5.03
N PHE A 108 2.66 4.59 -3.92
CA PHE A 108 2.21 5.90 -3.45
C PHE A 108 3.31 6.91 -3.72
N MET A 109 3.02 7.88 -4.57
CA MET A 109 3.99 8.74 -5.22
C MET A 109 3.90 10.17 -4.72
N VAL A 110 5.04 10.83 -4.55
CA VAL A 110 5.14 12.25 -4.18
C VAL A 110 5.87 13.01 -5.30
N GLY A 111 5.69 14.34 -5.37
CA GLY A 111 6.30 15.19 -6.41
C GLY A 111 7.80 15.43 -6.26
N TRP A 112 8.43 14.93 -5.20
CA TRP A 112 9.87 15.05 -4.94
C TRP A 112 10.58 13.69 -4.89
N GLU A 113 11.91 13.72 -4.94
CA GLU A 113 12.69 12.48 -4.83
C GLU A 113 12.75 11.99 -3.37
N CYS A 114 12.24 10.77 -3.13
CA CYS A 114 12.34 10.06 -1.86
C CYS A 114 13.60 9.17 -1.76
N GLU A 115 14.56 9.37 -2.66
CA GLU A 115 15.78 8.55 -2.81
C GLU A 115 15.52 7.05 -2.96
N ASN A 116 14.30 6.67 -3.35
CA ASN A 116 13.99 5.27 -3.63
C ASN A 116 14.74 4.86 -4.93
N PRO A 117 15.65 3.87 -4.85
CA PRO A 117 16.54 3.51 -5.96
C PRO A 117 15.83 2.90 -7.16
N PHE A 118 14.60 2.38 -6.97
CA PHE A 118 13.81 1.79 -8.04
C PHE A 118 12.84 2.79 -8.66
N ARG A 119 12.32 3.71 -7.85
CA ARG A 119 11.30 4.68 -8.29
C ARG A 119 11.48 5.98 -7.52
N LYS A 120 12.10 6.98 -8.14
CA LYS A 120 12.55 8.24 -7.49
C LYS A 120 11.50 8.90 -6.59
N GLY A 121 10.24 9.00 -7.04
CA GLY A 121 9.13 9.57 -6.25
C GLY A 121 8.34 8.55 -5.42
N GLY A 122 8.76 7.30 -5.36
CA GLY A 122 8.08 6.22 -4.64
C GLY A 122 8.26 6.34 -3.13
N TYR A 123 7.31 7.02 -2.48
CA TYR A 123 7.34 7.33 -1.06
C TYR A 123 7.24 6.06 -0.21
N LEU A 124 6.27 5.21 -0.56
CA LEU A 124 6.05 3.84 -0.08
C LEU A 124 5.30 3.03 -1.13
N SER A 125 5.26 1.72 -1.00
CA SER A 125 4.44 0.85 -1.84
C SER A 125 3.86 -0.33 -1.08
N VAL A 126 2.86 -0.98 -1.67
CA VAL A 126 2.39 -2.30 -1.25
C VAL A 126 2.60 -3.27 -2.40
N THR A 127 3.34 -4.34 -2.15
CA THR A 127 3.75 -5.32 -3.18
C THR A 127 3.29 -6.72 -2.81
N LEU A 128 2.84 -7.53 -3.78
CA LEU A 128 2.45 -8.91 -3.56
C LEU A 128 3.69 -9.81 -3.38
N ASN A 129 3.73 -10.60 -2.31
CA ASN A 129 4.90 -11.43 -2.01
C ASN A 129 4.90 -12.74 -2.80
N SER A 130 3.76 -13.43 -2.88
CA SER A 130 3.65 -14.73 -3.56
C SER A 130 2.44 -14.79 -4.52
N PRO A 131 2.43 -14.02 -5.62
CA PRO A 131 1.34 -14.03 -6.59
C PRO A 131 1.22 -15.34 -7.41
N TYR A 132 2.13 -16.30 -7.20
CA TYR A 132 2.15 -17.58 -7.92
C TYR A 132 2.26 -18.77 -6.96
N THR A 133 1.72 -19.91 -7.38
CA THR A 133 1.94 -21.20 -6.69
C THR A 133 3.39 -21.65 -6.87
N LYS A 134 3.82 -22.69 -6.13
CA LYS A 134 5.15 -23.31 -6.33
C LYS A 134 5.31 -23.90 -7.74
N ALA A 135 4.21 -24.29 -8.39
CA ALA A 135 4.22 -24.77 -9.78
C ALA A 135 4.32 -23.62 -10.79
N GLY A 136 4.10 -22.37 -10.36
CA GLY A 136 4.17 -21.18 -11.18
C GLY A 136 2.82 -20.69 -11.70
N ASP A 137 1.71 -21.33 -11.31
CA ASP A 137 0.37 -20.91 -11.68
C ASP A 137 -0.02 -19.61 -10.97
N PRO A 138 -0.73 -18.67 -11.63
CA PRO A 138 -1.25 -17.48 -10.98
C PRO A 138 -2.19 -17.80 -9.82
N ARG A 139 -2.02 -17.09 -8.70
CA ARG A 139 -2.92 -17.14 -7.54
C ARG A 139 -3.94 -16.02 -7.66
N HIS A 140 -5.04 -16.31 -8.33
CA HIS A 140 -6.12 -15.35 -8.57
C HIS A 140 -6.68 -14.76 -7.28
N GLU A 141 -6.73 -15.54 -6.19
CA GLU A 141 -7.18 -15.04 -4.88
C GLU A 141 -6.26 -13.97 -4.27
N VAL A 142 -5.05 -13.79 -4.80
CA VAL A 142 -4.08 -12.76 -4.40
C VAL A 142 -3.98 -11.66 -5.46
N ILE A 143 -4.04 -12.01 -6.75
CA ILE A 143 -3.88 -11.08 -7.88
C ILE A 143 -5.18 -10.30 -8.16
N ASP A 144 -6.34 -10.96 -8.21
CA ASP A 144 -7.59 -10.29 -8.59
C ASP A 144 -7.94 -9.11 -7.66
N PRO A 145 -7.70 -9.17 -6.33
CA PRO A 145 -7.95 -8.02 -5.45
C PRO A 145 -7.20 -6.73 -5.81
N VAL A 146 -5.96 -6.81 -6.31
CA VAL A 146 -5.23 -5.60 -6.73
C VAL A 146 -5.77 -5.06 -8.07
N ILE A 147 -6.23 -5.95 -8.94
CA ILE A 147 -6.91 -5.58 -10.20
C ILE A 147 -8.24 -4.89 -9.90
N ASP A 148 -9.04 -5.45 -8.99
CA ASP A 148 -10.33 -4.90 -8.61
C ASP A 148 -10.18 -3.56 -7.89
N LEU A 149 -9.14 -3.40 -7.07
CA LEU A 149 -8.79 -2.12 -6.45
C LEU A 149 -8.50 -1.05 -7.52
N TYR A 150 -7.71 -1.36 -8.55
CA TYR A 150 -7.49 -0.41 -9.64
C TYR A 150 -8.80 -0.09 -10.37
N ARG A 151 -9.61 -1.09 -10.73
CA ARG A 151 -10.89 -0.87 -11.42
C ARG A 151 -11.82 0.04 -10.63
N HIS A 152 -11.81 -0.08 -9.30
CA HIS A 152 -12.63 0.75 -8.43
C HIS A 152 -12.23 2.24 -8.48
N TYR A 153 -10.92 2.51 -8.61
CA TYR A 153 -10.37 3.87 -8.58
C TYR A 153 -9.86 4.41 -9.93
N GLN A 154 -10.02 3.68 -11.02
CA GLN A 154 -9.41 4.00 -12.34
C GLN A 154 -9.83 5.36 -12.91
N ASP A 155 -11.02 5.85 -12.54
CA ASP A 155 -11.55 7.14 -13.00
C ASP A 155 -11.06 8.32 -12.14
N HIS A 156 -10.33 8.05 -11.05
CA HIS A 156 -9.77 9.09 -10.19
C HIS A 156 -8.54 9.72 -10.86
N GLN A 157 -8.52 11.05 -11.00
CA GLN A 157 -7.50 11.77 -11.78
C GLN A 157 -6.04 11.56 -11.32
N HIS A 158 -5.84 11.18 -10.07
CA HIS A 158 -4.52 10.92 -9.46
C HIS A 158 -4.13 9.42 -9.45
N VAL A 159 -4.97 8.55 -10.02
CA VAL A 159 -4.76 7.11 -10.06
C VAL A 159 -4.37 6.70 -11.47
N HIS A 160 -3.27 5.96 -11.59
CA HIS A 160 -2.72 5.53 -12.87
C HIS A 160 -2.34 4.05 -12.83
N ALA A 161 -2.28 3.42 -13.99
CA ALA A 161 -1.72 2.09 -14.15
C ALA A 161 -0.63 2.12 -15.23
N GLU A 162 0.49 1.47 -14.93
CA GLU A 162 1.57 1.25 -15.91
C GLU A 162 1.13 0.26 -16.99
N GLU A 163 1.78 0.32 -18.15
CA GLU A 163 1.45 -0.52 -19.30
C GLU A 163 1.45 -2.02 -18.94
N GLY A 164 2.45 -2.48 -18.18
CA GLY A 164 2.53 -3.89 -17.74
C GLY A 164 1.34 -4.32 -16.89
N PHE A 165 0.79 -3.42 -16.07
CA PHE A 165 -0.41 -3.71 -15.26
C PHE A 165 -1.66 -3.82 -16.14
N LEU A 166 -1.85 -2.87 -17.07
CA LEU A 166 -2.97 -2.89 -18.01
C LEU A 166 -2.97 -4.14 -18.91
N GLN A 167 -1.78 -4.56 -19.36
CA GLN A 167 -1.60 -5.80 -20.11
C GLN A 167 -1.97 -7.03 -19.26
N ALA A 168 -1.50 -7.09 -18.01
CA ALA A 168 -1.79 -8.19 -17.10
C ALA A 168 -3.30 -8.31 -16.81
N MET A 169 -4.00 -7.19 -16.62
CA MET A 169 -5.46 -7.18 -16.44
C MET A 169 -6.21 -7.80 -17.62
N THR A 170 -5.79 -7.47 -18.84
CA THR A 170 -6.44 -7.95 -20.07
C THR A 170 -6.23 -9.47 -20.26
N GLN A 171 -5.09 -9.99 -19.81
CA GLN A 171 -4.76 -11.41 -19.88
C GLN A 171 -5.42 -12.24 -18.77
N ALA A 172 -5.59 -11.66 -17.58
CA ALA A 172 -6.22 -12.32 -16.43
C ALA A 172 -7.75 -12.47 -16.62
N HIS A 173 -8.39 -11.50 -17.27
CA HIS A 173 -9.83 -11.49 -17.53
C HIS A 173 -10.10 -10.86 -18.90
N PRO A 174 -10.25 -11.65 -19.99
CA PRO A 174 -10.67 -11.07 -21.26
C PRO A 174 -12.05 -10.42 -21.05
N LEU A 175 -12.18 -9.16 -21.49
CA LEU A 175 -13.44 -8.42 -21.47
C LEU A 175 -14.54 -9.32 -22.06
N GLN A 176 -15.58 -9.60 -21.26
CA GLN A 176 -16.82 -10.22 -21.74
C GLN A 176 -17.67 -9.20 -22.49
#